data_AF-W5WAB4-F1
#
_entry.id   AF-W5WAB4-F1
#
_cell.length_a   1.000
_cell.length_b   1.000
_cell.length_c   1.000
_cell.angle_alpha   90.00
_cell.angle_beta   90.00
_cell.angle_gamma   90.00
#
_symmetry.space_group_name_H-M   'P 1'
#
loop_
_entity.id
_entity.type
_entity.pdbx_description
1 polymer ?
#
loop_
_entity_poly.entity_id
_entity_poly.type
_entity_poly.pdbx_seq_one_letter_code
_entity_poly.pdbx_strand_id
1 'polypeptide(L)'
;MLLPDACDASQRRLEAEVLAAVADLSAVSVFRMVRPEPDALWLHVNTDVLPALLARVLPRVTADGVAGIAGVRMRQHRRHIELHEPLGSARVLLAGVSQGQQTAALSYPRSLPGEPLWDRKGTTSAEAAVCTPTHAWPVALASGVLRRVWLFTELPRVVWTAGTCSVEWLGGWPIPQMVKALRHPVFGLAGVTVAECYSADRRVIVFVPAIVPFGGTSQVRGSQDHRAAVRS
;
A
#
# COMPACT_ATOMS: atom_id res chain seq x y z
N MET A 1 -0.52 0.98 22.74
CA MET A 1 -1.16 0.07 21.77
C MET A 1 -0.21 -0.06 20.58
N LEU A 2 0.29 -1.27 20.30
CA LEU A 2 1.13 -1.56 19.12
C LEU A 2 0.26 -1.41 17.88
N LEU A 3 0.68 -0.62 16.90
CA LEU A 3 -0.04 -0.53 15.63
C LEU A 3 0.42 -1.71 14.76
N PRO A 4 -0.43 -2.71 14.47
CA PRO A 4 0.02 -3.89 13.74
C PRO A 4 0.39 -3.50 12.31
N ASP A 5 1.46 -4.10 11.80
CA ASP A 5 1.71 -4.14 10.35
C ASP A 5 0.88 -5.27 9.72
N ALA A 6 0.71 -5.22 8.40
CA ALA A 6 -0.03 -6.23 7.67
C ALA A 6 0.67 -7.60 7.74
N CYS A 7 -0.10 -8.64 8.05
CA CYS A 7 0.42 -10.00 8.25
C CYS A 7 1.07 -10.60 6.99
N ASP A 8 0.51 -10.34 5.82
CA ASP A 8 0.93 -10.97 4.58
C ASP A 8 1.23 -9.96 3.45
N ALA A 9 1.87 -10.45 2.39
CA ALA A 9 2.30 -9.63 1.26
C ALA A 9 1.11 -9.13 0.42
N SER A 10 0.05 -9.91 0.30
CA SER A 10 -1.17 -9.54 -0.44
C SER A 10 -1.89 -8.37 0.24
N GLN A 11 -2.03 -8.42 1.57
CA GLN A 11 -2.60 -7.32 2.36
C GLN A 11 -1.76 -6.06 2.21
N ARG A 12 -0.42 -6.16 2.30
CA ARG A 12 0.46 -5.00 2.06
C ARG A 12 0.27 -4.43 0.65
N ARG A 13 0.15 -5.30 -0.37
CA ARG A 13 -0.06 -4.88 -1.75
C ARG A 13 -1.38 -4.13 -1.92
N LEU A 14 -2.48 -4.70 -1.47
CA LEU A 14 -3.80 -4.08 -1.55
C LEU A 14 -3.83 -2.72 -0.84
N GLU A 15 -3.24 -2.62 0.36
CA GLU A 15 -3.13 -1.35 1.09
C GLU A 15 -2.29 -0.32 0.34
N ALA A 16 -1.15 -0.73 -0.23
CA ALA A 16 -0.28 0.13 -1.01
C ALA A 16 -0.99 0.67 -2.27
N GLU A 17 -1.72 -0.19 -2.97
CA GLU A 17 -2.49 0.18 -4.17
C GLU A 17 -3.68 1.10 -3.81
N VAL A 18 -4.35 0.87 -2.67
CA VAL A 18 -5.38 1.79 -2.15
C VAL A 18 -4.78 3.17 -1.86
N LEU A 19 -3.64 3.25 -1.17
CA LEU A 19 -2.97 4.53 -0.90
C LEU A 19 -2.62 5.25 -2.19
N ALA A 20 -2.03 4.54 -3.17
CA ALA A 20 -1.69 5.12 -4.47
C ALA A 20 -2.95 5.63 -5.20
N ALA A 21 -4.05 4.88 -5.17
CA ALA A 21 -5.31 5.28 -5.81
C ALA A 21 -5.94 6.53 -5.18
N VAL A 22 -5.70 6.79 -3.90
CA VAL A 22 -6.28 7.96 -3.21
C VAL A 22 -5.33 9.15 -3.09
N ALA A 23 -4.03 8.99 -3.36
CA ALA A 23 -3.02 10.04 -3.16
C ALA A 23 -3.33 11.34 -3.91
N ASP A 24 -3.96 11.25 -5.09
CA ASP A 24 -4.32 12.40 -5.92
C ASP A 24 -5.76 12.88 -5.69
N LEU A 25 -6.44 12.45 -4.62
CA LEU A 25 -7.73 13.03 -4.25
C LEU A 25 -7.46 14.34 -3.51
N SER A 26 -7.85 15.47 -4.10
CA SER A 26 -7.66 16.84 -3.56
C SER A 26 -8.47 17.15 -2.29
N ALA A 27 -9.10 16.14 -1.69
CA ALA A 27 -9.93 16.32 -0.50
C ALA A 27 -9.07 16.30 0.76
N VAL A 28 -9.19 17.36 1.56
CA VAL A 28 -8.46 17.59 2.83
C VAL A 28 -8.61 16.44 3.83
N SER A 29 -9.63 15.57 3.71
CA SER A 29 -9.65 14.28 4.44
C SER A 29 -10.43 13.19 3.69
N VAL A 30 -9.71 12.27 3.05
CA VAL A 30 -10.33 11.05 2.49
C VAL A 30 -10.75 10.10 3.61
N PHE A 31 -9.88 9.92 4.59
CA PHE A 31 -10.11 9.05 5.75
C PHE A 31 -10.27 9.89 7.02
N ARG A 32 -11.36 9.65 7.75
CA ARG A 32 -11.58 10.22 9.09
C ARG A 32 -10.79 9.44 10.14
N MET A 33 -10.61 8.14 9.92
CA MET A 33 -9.90 7.24 10.81
C MET A 33 -9.43 6.01 10.02
N VAL A 34 -8.27 5.49 10.40
CA VAL A 34 -7.75 4.21 9.94
C VAL A 34 -7.56 3.31 11.15
N ARG A 35 -8.20 2.14 11.14
CA ARG A 35 -8.05 1.11 12.17
C ARG A 35 -7.37 -0.12 11.56
N PRO A 36 -6.05 -0.25 11.71
CA PRO A 36 -5.32 -1.41 11.22
C PRO A 36 -5.60 -2.63 12.09
N GLU A 37 -5.89 -3.74 11.43
CA GLU A 37 -5.94 -5.09 12.00
C GLU A 37 -4.85 -5.96 11.33
N PRO A 38 -4.48 -7.10 11.92
CA PRO A 38 -3.47 -7.97 11.33
C PRO A 38 -3.86 -8.48 9.93
N ASP A 39 -5.14 -8.82 9.74
CA ASP A 39 -5.72 -9.44 8.53
C ASP A 39 -6.75 -8.54 7.80
N ALA A 40 -6.83 -7.26 8.17
CA ALA A 40 -7.73 -6.29 7.55
C ALA A 40 -7.26 -4.86 7.76
N LEU A 41 -7.76 -3.95 6.95
CA LEU A 41 -7.64 -2.51 7.20
C LEU A 41 -9.01 -1.85 7.14
N TRP A 42 -9.45 -1.27 8.26
CA TRP A 42 -10.69 -0.49 8.30
C TRP A 42 -10.39 0.96 7.99
N LEU A 43 -11.00 1.47 6.93
CA LEU A 43 -10.92 2.86 6.49
C LEU A 43 -12.27 3.52 6.73
N HIS A 44 -12.36 4.40 7.73
CA HIS A 44 -13.56 5.22 7.93
C HIS A 44 -13.52 6.37 6.94
N VAL A 45 -14.25 6.22 5.83
CA VAL A 45 -14.17 7.14 4.70
C VAL A 45 -15.10 8.33 4.92
N ASN A 46 -14.70 9.51 4.44
CA ASN A 46 -15.65 10.60 4.28
C ASN A 46 -16.63 10.28 3.14
N THR A 47 -17.93 10.36 3.41
CA THR A 47 -18.97 9.92 2.45
C THR A 47 -18.96 10.72 1.16
N ASP A 48 -18.54 11.98 1.22
CA ASP A 48 -18.54 12.90 0.08
C ASP A 48 -17.48 12.53 -0.97
N VAL A 49 -16.41 11.84 -0.55
CA VAL A 49 -15.35 11.37 -1.46
C VAL A 49 -15.53 9.92 -1.88
N LEU A 50 -16.51 9.20 -1.30
CA LEU A 50 -16.74 7.78 -1.58
C LEU A 50 -16.92 7.49 -3.09
N PRO A 51 -17.70 8.28 -3.86
CA PRO A 51 -17.83 8.02 -5.30
C PRO A 51 -16.50 8.11 -6.05
N ALA A 52 -15.68 9.12 -5.75
CA ALA A 52 -14.37 9.33 -6.37
C ALA A 52 -13.35 8.27 -5.95
N LEU A 53 -13.37 7.86 -4.68
CA LEU A 53 -12.56 6.75 -4.18
C LEU A 53 -12.91 5.45 -4.91
N LEU A 54 -14.20 5.09 -4.99
CA LEU A 54 -14.63 3.88 -5.66
C LEU A 54 -14.29 3.90 -7.16
N ALA A 55 -14.37 5.07 -7.81
CA ALA A 55 -14.00 5.23 -9.21
C ALA A 55 -12.50 4.95 -9.47
N ARG A 56 -11.63 5.25 -8.50
CA ARG A 56 -10.19 5.00 -8.59
C ARG A 56 -9.76 3.62 -8.13
N VAL A 57 -10.54 2.98 -7.27
CA VAL A 57 -10.19 1.69 -6.70
C VAL A 57 -10.79 0.52 -7.47
N LEU A 58 -12.04 0.63 -7.90
CA LEU A 58 -12.75 -0.50 -8.52
C LEU A 58 -12.25 -0.75 -9.95
N PRO A 59 -11.82 -1.98 -10.28
CA PRO A 59 -11.21 -2.25 -11.57
C PRO A 59 -12.21 -2.21 -12.73
N ARG A 60 -11.76 -1.71 -13.87
CA ARG A 60 -12.52 -1.69 -15.13
C ARG A 60 -11.60 -1.85 -16.34
N VAL A 61 -12.15 -2.40 -17.41
CA VAL A 61 -11.45 -2.46 -18.71
C VAL A 61 -11.80 -1.21 -19.52
N THR A 62 -10.80 -0.40 -19.85
CA THR A 62 -10.89 0.76 -20.74
C THR A 62 -10.16 0.49 -22.06
N ALA A 63 -10.18 1.45 -22.99
CA ALA A 63 -9.39 1.37 -24.22
C ALA A 63 -7.87 1.33 -23.95
N ASP A 64 -7.43 1.92 -22.83
CA ASP A 64 -6.02 2.03 -22.45
C ASP A 64 -5.53 0.88 -21.55
N GLY A 65 -6.39 -0.11 -21.27
CA GLY A 65 -6.08 -1.26 -20.42
C GLY A 65 -6.97 -1.37 -19.19
N VAL A 66 -6.41 -1.77 -18.04
CA VAL A 66 -7.16 -1.88 -16.78
C VAL A 66 -6.95 -0.61 -15.97
N ALA A 67 -8.04 0.13 -15.74
CA ALA A 67 -8.07 1.21 -14.77
C ALA A 67 -8.55 0.71 -13.41
N GLY A 68 -8.12 1.36 -12.33
CA GLY A 68 -8.38 0.93 -10.96
C GLY A 68 -7.39 -0.14 -10.47
N ILE A 69 -7.70 -0.77 -9.34
CA ILE A 69 -6.84 -1.80 -8.75
C ILE A 69 -7.19 -3.16 -9.37
N ALA A 70 -6.32 -3.65 -10.24
CA ALA A 70 -6.49 -4.94 -10.89
C ALA A 70 -6.63 -6.09 -9.87
N GLY A 71 -7.58 -6.99 -10.08
CA GLY A 71 -7.84 -8.13 -9.19
C GLY A 71 -8.72 -7.81 -7.99
N VAL A 72 -9.02 -6.55 -7.68
CA VAL A 72 -9.91 -6.20 -6.57
C VAL A 72 -11.37 -6.48 -6.91
N ARG A 73 -12.09 -7.08 -5.96
CA ARG A 73 -13.55 -7.25 -5.99
C ARG A 73 -14.19 -6.51 -4.85
N MET A 74 -15.47 -6.24 -5.03
CA MET A 74 -16.26 -5.50 -4.09
C MET A 74 -17.42 -6.35 -3.56
N ARG A 75 -17.59 -6.35 -2.24
CA ARG A 75 -18.77 -6.89 -1.57
C ARG A 75 -19.42 -5.80 -0.72
N GLN A 76 -20.72 -5.59 -0.91
CA GLN A 76 -21.48 -4.63 -0.11
C GLN A 76 -22.00 -5.31 1.15
N HIS A 77 -21.84 -4.65 2.30
CA HIS A 77 -22.42 -5.04 3.57
C HIS A 77 -23.32 -3.93 4.10
N ARG A 78 -24.14 -4.22 5.11
CA ARG A 78 -25.10 -3.25 5.67
C ARG A 78 -24.46 -1.91 6.08
N ARG A 79 -23.20 -1.91 6.57
CA ARG A 79 -22.53 -0.74 7.16
C ARG A 79 -21.12 -0.46 6.61
N HIS A 80 -20.68 -1.21 5.62
CA HIS A 80 -19.37 -1.02 5.00
C HIS A 80 -19.33 -1.63 3.58
N ILE A 81 -18.33 -1.24 2.81
CA ILE A 81 -17.95 -1.92 1.57
C ILE A 81 -16.65 -2.68 1.82
N GLU A 82 -16.59 -3.94 1.41
CA GLU A 82 -15.37 -4.74 1.46
C GLU A 82 -14.73 -4.80 0.08
N LEU A 83 -13.47 -4.39 0.02
CA LEU A 83 -12.57 -4.57 -1.11
C LEU A 83 -11.69 -5.77 -0.82
N HIS A 84 -11.66 -6.76 -1.69
CA HIS A 84 -10.92 -8.01 -1.45
C HIS A 84 -10.34 -8.60 -2.74
N GLU A 85 -9.29 -9.40 -2.60
CA GLU A 85 -8.79 -10.24 -3.68
C GLU A 85 -9.55 -11.58 -3.72
N PRO A 86 -10.07 -12.06 -4.86
CA PRO A 86 -10.90 -13.28 -4.94
C PRO A 86 -10.27 -14.56 -4.38
N LEU A 87 -8.95 -14.69 -4.47
CA LEU A 87 -8.18 -15.87 -4.07
C LEU A 87 -7.29 -15.63 -2.85
N GLY A 88 -7.37 -14.43 -2.27
CA GLY A 88 -6.51 -13.98 -1.17
C GLY A 88 -7.27 -13.73 0.12
N SER A 89 -6.52 -13.60 1.22
CA SER A 89 -7.02 -13.11 2.52
C SER A 89 -7.10 -11.59 2.59
N ALA A 90 -6.48 -10.88 1.62
CA ALA A 90 -6.33 -9.44 1.64
C ALA A 90 -7.69 -8.74 1.55
N ARG A 91 -7.96 -7.85 2.51
CA ARG A 91 -9.21 -7.08 2.59
C ARG A 91 -9.02 -5.68 3.16
N VAL A 92 -9.72 -4.73 2.56
CA VAL A 92 -9.85 -3.35 3.01
C VAL A 92 -11.34 -3.04 3.17
N LEU A 93 -11.73 -2.53 4.33
CA LEU A 93 -13.12 -2.30 4.71
C LEU A 93 -13.40 -0.80 4.76
N LEU A 94 -14.18 -0.30 3.80
CA LEU A 94 -14.64 1.08 3.74
C LEU A 94 -15.85 1.24 4.67
N ALA A 95 -15.60 1.74 5.88
CA ALA A 95 -16.57 1.85 6.95
C ALA A 95 -17.23 3.23 7.04
N GLY A 96 -18.33 3.31 7.79
CA GLY A 96 -19.06 4.57 8.01
C GLY A 96 -20.03 4.92 6.87
N VAL A 97 -20.39 3.95 6.04
CA VAL A 97 -21.23 4.15 4.85
C VAL A 97 -22.50 3.29 4.95
N SER A 98 -23.66 3.96 4.95
CA SER A 98 -24.97 3.29 4.93
C SER A 98 -25.23 2.65 3.57
N GLN A 99 -26.10 1.64 3.51
CA GLN A 99 -26.46 0.99 2.25
C GLN A 99 -26.95 1.97 1.17
N GLY A 100 -27.75 2.99 1.54
CA GLY A 100 -28.20 4.03 0.62
C GLY A 100 -27.03 4.85 0.05
N GLN A 101 -26.07 5.24 0.89
CA GLN A 101 -24.86 5.94 0.45
C GLN A 101 -23.98 5.06 -0.44
N GLN A 102 -23.89 3.76 -0.16
CA GLN A 102 -23.13 2.83 -1.01
C GLN A 102 -23.75 2.74 -2.41
N THR A 103 -25.08 2.56 -2.50
CA THR A 103 -25.78 2.52 -3.78
C THR A 103 -25.63 3.84 -4.55
N ALA A 104 -25.78 4.98 -3.87
CA ALA A 104 -25.60 6.29 -4.49
C ALA A 104 -24.16 6.48 -5.00
N ALA A 105 -23.15 6.13 -4.21
CA ALA A 105 -21.75 6.29 -4.59
C ALA A 105 -21.34 5.40 -5.77
N LEU A 106 -21.96 4.22 -5.91
CA LEU A 106 -21.71 3.31 -7.04
C LEU A 106 -22.27 3.81 -8.37
N SER A 107 -23.19 4.78 -8.37
CA SER A 107 -23.72 5.36 -9.61
C SER A 107 -22.61 6.02 -10.46
N TYR A 108 -21.68 6.71 -9.80
CA TYR A 108 -20.59 7.42 -10.49
C TYR A 108 -19.59 6.46 -11.16
N PRO A 109 -18.96 5.48 -10.47
CA PRO A 109 -18.17 4.46 -11.15
C PRO A 109 -18.95 3.75 -12.26
N ARG A 110 -20.23 3.44 -12.09
CA ARG A 110 -21.03 2.79 -13.15
C ARG A 110 -21.23 3.67 -14.38
N SER A 111 -21.21 4.99 -14.25
CA SER A 111 -21.33 5.93 -15.38
C SER A 111 -20.02 6.15 -16.15
N LEU A 112 -18.87 5.75 -15.58
CA LEU A 112 -17.58 5.89 -16.26
C LEU A 112 -17.47 4.89 -17.43
N PRO A 113 -16.78 5.25 -18.51
CA PRO A 113 -16.57 4.34 -19.64
C PRO A 113 -15.79 3.09 -19.21
N GLY A 114 -15.92 2.05 -20.02
CA GLY A 114 -15.28 0.77 -19.78
C GLY A 114 -16.14 -0.24 -19.01
N GLU A 115 -15.73 -1.50 -19.08
CA GLU A 115 -16.47 -2.61 -18.49
C GLU A 115 -16.08 -2.79 -17.01
N PRO A 116 -17.05 -2.77 -16.07
CA PRO A 116 -16.77 -3.00 -14.65
C PRO A 116 -16.30 -4.45 -14.41
N LEU A 117 -15.28 -4.61 -13.56
CA LEU A 117 -14.74 -5.93 -13.18
C LEU A 117 -15.00 -6.31 -11.72
N TRP A 118 -15.40 -5.36 -10.88
CA TRP A 118 -15.46 -5.54 -9.42
C TRP A 118 -16.56 -6.49 -8.93
N ASP A 119 -17.53 -6.85 -9.78
CA ASP A 119 -18.60 -7.82 -9.52
C ASP A 119 -18.39 -9.17 -10.22
N ARG A 120 -17.31 -9.32 -10.99
CA ARG A 120 -16.97 -10.57 -11.68
C ARG A 120 -16.36 -11.60 -10.74
N LYS A 121 -16.60 -12.87 -11.05
CA LYS A 121 -15.96 -14.00 -10.38
C LYS A 121 -14.57 -14.24 -10.98
N GLY A 122 -13.53 -14.23 -10.13
CA GLY A 122 -12.15 -14.54 -10.53
C GLY A 122 -11.47 -13.44 -11.35
N THR A 123 -10.19 -13.64 -11.67
CA THR A 123 -9.34 -12.68 -12.40
C THR A 123 -9.52 -12.82 -13.91
N THR A 124 -9.64 -11.70 -14.62
CA THR A 124 -9.72 -11.66 -16.08
C THR A 124 -8.34 -11.70 -16.75
N SER A 125 -8.30 -12.04 -18.05
CA SER A 125 -7.05 -12.00 -18.84
C SER A 125 -6.45 -10.59 -18.92
N ALA A 126 -7.31 -9.56 -19.00
CA ALA A 126 -6.89 -8.16 -18.98
C ALA A 126 -6.20 -7.79 -17.66
N GLU A 127 -6.75 -8.22 -16.52
CA GLU A 127 -6.12 -8.02 -15.20
C GLU A 127 -4.80 -8.79 -15.11
N ALA A 128 -4.74 -10.03 -15.59
CA ALA A 128 -3.53 -10.84 -15.55
C ALA A 128 -2.35 -10.18 -16.29
N ALA A 129 -2.61 -9.48 -17.40
CA ALA A 129 -1.58 -8.75 -18.14
C ALA A 129 -0.96 -7.59 -17.34
N VAL A 130 -1.76 -6.89 -16.54
CA VAL A 130 -1.34 -5.72 -15.73
C VAL A 130 -0.78 -6.14 -14.37
N CYS A 131 -1.21 -7.29 -13.82
CA CYS A 131 -0.73 -7.81 -12.55
C CYS A 131 0.75 -8.24 -12.55
N THR A 132 1.41 -8.27 -13.71
CA THR A 132 2.84 -8.54 -13.84
C THR A 132 3.63 -7.47 -13.07
N PRO A 133 4.37 -7.83 -12.00
CA PRO A 133 5.08 -6.87 -11.16
C PRO A 133 6.24 -6.25 -11.96
N THR A 134 5.94 -5.22 -12.73
CA THR A 134 6.89 -4.55 -13.63
C THR A 134 7.69 -3.47 -12.93
N HIS A 135 7.29 -3.06 -11.73
CA HIS A 135 8.02 -2.09 -10.92
C HIS A 135 8.14 -2.55 -9.46
N ALA A 136 9.35 -2.45 -8.92
CA ALA A 136 9.65 -2.62 -7.50
C ALA A 136 9.08 -1.45 -6.68
N TRP A 137 7.75 -1.30 -6.68
CA TRP A 137 7.05 -0.36 -5.82
C TRP A 137 7.30 -0.74 -4.35
N PRO A 138 7.54 0.23 -3.46
CA PRO A 138 7.85 -0.02 -2.04
C PRO A 138 6.57 -0.37 -1.26
N VAL A 139 5.98 -1.52 -1.58
CA VAL A 139 4.69 -2.01 -1.07
C VAL A 139 4.61 -1.97 0.46
N ALA A 140 5.64 -2.44 1.16
CA ALA A 140 5.65 -2.46 2.62
C ALA A 140 5.62 -1.04 3.23
N LEU A 141 6.33 -0.10 2.63
CA LEU A 141 6.35 1.29 3.07
C LEU A 141 5.00 1.96 2.80
N ALA A 142 4.44 1.81 1.60
CA ALA A 142 3.13 2.39 1.26
C ALA A 142 2.02 1.85 2.16
N SER A 143 1.98 0.54 2.42
CA SER A 143 1.07 -0.08 3.40
C SER A 143 1.29 0.51 4.80
N GLY A 144 2.54 0.57 5.26
CA GLY A 144 2.88 1.12 6.58
C GLY A 144 2.46 2.59 6.74
N VAL A 145 2.61 3.40 5.70
CA VAL A 145 2.19 4.80 5.64
C VAL A 145 0.66 4.90 5.71
N LEU A 146 -0.08 4.10 4.94
CA LEU A 146 -1.55 4.12 4.98
C LEU A 146 -2.09 3.78 6.39
N ARG A 147 -1.51 2.76 7.03
CA ARG A 147 -1.88 2.38 8.41
C ARG A 147 -1.62 3.50 9.44
N ARG A 148 -0.72 4.43 9.11
CA ARG A 148 -0.29 5.56 9.96
C ARG A 148 -0.68 6.92 9.37
N VAL A 149 -1.69 6.94 8.50
CA VAL A 149 -2.08 8.18 7.78
C VAL A 149 -2.47 9.31 8.74
N TRP A 150 -2.89 8.99 9.96
CA TRP A 150 -3.22 9.96 11.03
C TRP A 150 -2.03 10.82 11.47
N LEU A 151 -0.80 10.42 11.19
CA LEU A 151 0.39 11.26 11.42
C LEU A 151 0.43 12.48 10.48
N PHE A 152 -0.28 12.40 9.35
CA PHE A 152 -0.31 13.41 8.31
C PHE A 152 -1.64 14.18 8.38
N THR A 153 -1.58 15.49 8.13
CA THR A 153 -2.80 16.32 8.03
C THR A 153 -3.53 16.13 6.72
N GLU A 154 -2.81 15.74 5.68
CA GLU A 154 -3.30 15.45 4.34
C GLU A 154 -2.81 14.06 3.92
N LEU A 155 -3.41 13.49 2.87
CA LEU A 155 -2.94 12.21 2.37
C LEU A 155 -1.49 12.33 1.86
N PRO A 156 -0.56 11.53 2.40
CA PRO A 156 0.80 11.53 1.92
C PRO A 156 0.87 10.84 0.55
N ARG A 157 1.76 11.34 -0.30
CA ARG A 157 2.11 10.73 -1.57
C ARG A 157 3.40 9.92 -1.40
N VAL A 158 3.34 8.65 -1.77
CA VAL A 158 4.53 7.79 -1.85
C VAL A 158 5.12 7.95 -3.25
N VAL A 159 6.40 8.26 -3.34
CA VAL A 159 7.11 8.45 -4.61
C VAL A 159 8.29 7.51 -4.66
N TRP A 160 8.45 6.80 -5.77
CA TRP A 160 9.58 5.88 -5.98
C TRP A 160 10.48 6.42 -7.09
N THR A 161 11.74 6.69 -6.74
CA THR A 161 12.73 7.26 -7.67
C THR A 161 14.08 6.56 -7.48
N ALA A 162 14.59 5.94 -8.54
CA ALA A 162 15.97 5.44 -8.63
C ALA A 162 16.45 4.60 -7.41
N GLY A 163 15.61 3.68 -6.92
CA GLY A 163 15.97 2.81 -5.79
C GLY A 163 15.75 3.42 -4.39
N THR A 164 15.23 4.64 -4.34
CA THR A 164 14.78 5.29 -3.10
C THR A 164 13.27 5.47 -3.12
N CYS A 165 12.64 5.36 -1.95
CA CYS A 165 11.28 5.80 -1.78
C CYS A 165 11.28 7.11 -1.01
N SER A 166 10.44 8.06 -1.39
CA SER A 166 10.10 9.18 -0.54
C SER A 166 8.62 9.18 -0.18
N VAL A 167 8.30 9.79 0.95
CA VAL A 167 6.93 10.16 1.31
C VAL A 167 6.88 11.68 1.32
N GLU A 168 6.04 12.23 0.47
CA GLU A 168 5.78 13.66 0.35
C GLU A 168 4.44 13.99 1.01
N TRP A 169 4.38 15.07 1.78
CA TRP A 169 3.12 15.56 2.32
C TRP A 169 3.15 17.07 2.52
N LEU A 170 1.96 17.63 2.68
CA LEU A 170 1.74 19.03 3.02
C LEU A 170 1.26 19.14 4.46
N GLY A 171 1.81 20.11 5.20
CA GLY A 171 1.41 20.40 6.57
C GLY A 171 1.83 19.36 7.61
N GLY A 172 1.07 19.29 8.71
CA GLY A 172 1.24 18.33 9.79
C GLY A 172 2.43 18.60 10.71
N TRP A 173 2.89 17.53 11.36
CA TRP A 173 3.95 17.62 12.36
C TRP A 173 5.27 18.11 11.75
N PRO A 174 6.06 18.91 12.47
CA PRO A 174 7.42 19.26 12.07
C PRO A 174 8.23 18.00 11.72
N ILE A 175 9.11 18.09 10.72
CA ILE A 175 9.91 16.95 10.22
C ILE A 175 10.60 16.18 11.34
N PRO A 176 11.27 16.80 12.33
CA PRO A 176 11.92 16.05 13.42
C PRO A 176 10.94 15.23 14.26
N GLN A 177 9.72 15.73 14.47
CA GLN A 177 8.67 15.00 15.20
C GLN A 177 8.11 13.86 14.36
N MET A 178 7.90 14.09 13.06
CA MET A 178 7.47 13.04 12.12
C MET A 178 8.51 11.92 12.04
N VAL A 179 9.78 12.24 11.88
CA VAL A 179 10.87 11.24 11.86
C VAL A 179 10.94 10.46 13.16
N LYS A 180 10.83 11.14 14.31
CA LYS A 180 10.76 10.48 15.61
C LYS A 180 9.56 9.53 15.70
N ALA A 181 8.40 9.94 15.20
CA ALA A 181 7.20 9.11 15.18
C ALA A 181 7.36 7.89 14.26
N LEU A 182 7.87 8.09 13.05
CA LEU A 182 8.07 7.02 12.07
C LEU A 182 9.22 6.06 12.43
N ARG A 183 10.18 6.49 13.26
CA ARG A 183 11.23 5.61 13.82
C ARG A 183 10.81 4.89 15.10
N HIS A 184 9.62 5.19 15.63
CA HIS A 184 9.22 4.64 16.93
C HIS A 184 9.08 3.10 16.86
N PRO A 185 9.66 2.34 17.80
CA PRO A 185 9.69 0.87 17.72
C PRO A 185 8.30 0.20 17.78
N VAL A 186 7.29 0.91 18.29
CA VAL A 186 5.93 0.38 18.52
C VAL A 186 4.90 0.84 17.48
N PHE A 187 5.12 1.99 16.85
CA PHE A 187 4.13 2.57 15.92
C PHE A 187 4.77 3.22 14.71
N GLY A 188 6.09 3.17 14.58
CA GLY A 188 6.83 3.62 13.41
C GLY A 188 6.83 2.55 12.32
N LEU A 189 7.55 2.82 11.24
CA LEU A 189 7.70 1.93 10.10
C LEU A 189 8.85 0.95 10.38
N ALA A 190 8.55 -0.34 10.41
CA ALA A 190 9.56 -1.36 10.65
C ALA A 190 10.48 -1.55 9.42
N GLY A 191 11.78 -1.77 9.66
CA GLY A 191 12.74 -2.18 8.62
C GLY A 191 13.13 -1.10 7.61
N VAL A 192 12.85 0.17 7.89
CA VAL A 192 13.21 1.29 7.00
C VAL A 192 14.16 2.27 7.68
N THR A 193 15.18 2.69 6.95
CA THR A 193 16.05 3.80 7.38
C THR A 193 15.44 5.10 6.90
N VAL A 194 15.10 5.97 7.84
CA VAL A 194 14.47 7.27 7.59
C VAL A 194 15.56 8.33 7.46
N ALA A 195 15.65 9.01 6.33
CA ALA A 195 16.51 10.17 6.09
C ALA A 195 15.65 11.43 5.85
N GLU A 196 16.17 12.58 6.29
CA GLU A 196 15.48 13.87 6.21
C GLU A 196 15.90 14.61 4.93
N CYS A 197 14.92 15.09 4.15
CA CYS A 197 15.16 15.94 2.98
C CYS A 197 14.11 17.06 2.93
N TYR A 198 14.49 18.22 2.40
CA TYR A 198 13.60 19.37 2.25
C TYR A 198 13.40 19.66 0.76
N SER A 199 12.14 19.86 0.35
CA SER A 199 11.79 20.41 -0.96
C SER A 199 11.10 21.77 -0.74
N ALA A 200 11.27 22.70 -1.69
CA ALA A 200 10.90 24.11 -1.56
C ALA A 200 9.46 24.34 -1.04
N ASP A 201 8.51 23.46 -1.40
CA ASP A 201 7.10 23.58 -1.05
C ASP A 201 6.52 22.32 -0.35
N ARG A 202 7.35 21.31 -0.09
CA ARG A 202 6.89 19.99 0.41
C ARG A 202 7.83 19.42 1.45
N ARG A 203 7.27 18.79 2.49
CA ARG A 203 8.05 18.00 3.44
C ARG A 203 8.24 16.61 2.86
N VAL A 204 9.50 16.16 2.82
CA VAL A 204 9.88 14.90 2.20
C VAL A 204 10.64 14.07 3.22
N ILE A 205 10.26 12.81 3.36
CA ILE A 205 11.09 11.82 4.07
C ILE A 205 11.55 10.81 3.06
N VAL A 206 12.86 10.63 2.97
CA VAL A 206 13.47 9.64 2.10
C VAL A 206 13.71 8.38 2.92
N PHE A 207 13.23 7.26 2.40
CA PHE A 207 13.44 5.94 2.93
C PHE A 207 14.46 5.24 2.04
N VAL A 208 15.58 4.91 2.65
CA VAL A 208 16.60 4.10 2.01
C VAL A 208 16.34 2.66 2.44
N PRO A 209 16.20 1.70 1.50
CA PRO A 209 16.12 0.30 1.88
C PRO A 209 17.36 -0.02 2.71
N ALA A 210 17.16 -0.64 3.88
CA ALA A 210 18.28 -1.23 4.58
C ALA A 210 18.89 -2.25 3.60
N ILE A 211 20.11 -1.99 3.12
CA ILE A 211 20.88 -3.01 2.42
C ILE A 211 21.10 -4.08 3.48
N VAL A 212 20.25 -5.10 3.50
CA VAL A 212 20.57 -6.32 4.22
C VAL A 212 21.70 -6.94 3.38
N PRO A 213 22.95 -7.01 3.87
CA PRO A 213 23.96 -7.76 3.14
C PRO A 213 23.41 -9.18 3.03
N PHE A 214 23.11 -9.62 1.81
CA PHE A 214 22.81 -11.01 1.55
C PHE A 214 23.98 -11.82 2.12
N GLY A 215 23.69 -12.59 3.16
CA GLY A 215 24.66 -13.45 3.83
C GLY A 215 25.18 -14.49 2.85
N GLY A 216 26.23 -14.14 2.13
CA GLY A 216 27.15 -15.11 1.57
C GLY A 216 27.90 -15.73 2.73
N THR A 217 27.35 -16.78 3.32
CA THR A 217 28.15 -17.78 4.05
C THR A 217 29.12 -18.38 3.04
N SER A 218 30.28 -17.75 2.88
CA SER A 218 31.42 -18.40 2.25
C SER A 218 31.82 -19.53 3.20
N GLN A 219 31.39 -20.75 2.85
CA GLN A 219 31.91 -21.96 3.47
C GLN A 219 33.43 -21.92 3.36
N VAL A 220 34.08 -21.84 4.50
CA VAL A 220 35.48 -22.23 4.67
C VAL A 220 35.56 -23.70 4.25
N ARG A 221 36.01 -23.94 3.02
CA ARG A 221 36.41 -25.28 2.57
C ARG A 221 37.73 -25.58 3.27
N GLY A 222 37.63 -26.26 4.42
CA GLY A 222 38.75 -27.01 4.97
C GLY A 222 39.20 -28.04 3.93
N SER A 223 40.37 -27.83 3.36
CA SER A 223 41.10 -28.87 2.65
C SER A 223 42.20 -29.38 3.58
N GLN A 224 41.83 -30.36 4.42
CA GLN A 224 42.78 -31.24 5.07
C GLN A 224 43.06 -32.44 4.16
N ASP A 225 44.34 -32.83 4.17
CA ASP A 225 44.92 -34.12 3.82
C ASP A 225 45.10 -34.51 2.34
N HIS A 226 46.37 -34.53 1.93
CA HIS A 226 47.06 -35.81 1.66
C HIS A 226 48.57 -35.71 1.91
N ARG A 227 49.03 -36.39 2.97
CA ARG A 227 50.40 -36.86 3.21
C ARG A 227 50.56 -38.24 2.56
N ALA A 228 51.66 -38.45 1.84
CA ALA A 228 52.48 -39.69 1.70
C ALA A 228 53.42 -39.48 0.50
N ALA A 229 54.68 -39.89 0.40
CA ALA A 229 55.69 -40.57 1.23
C ALA A 229 57.04 -40.33 0.49
N VAL A 230 58.13 -39.89 1.14
CA VAL A 230 59.30 -40.69 1.61
C VAL A 230 59.97 -41.61 0.55
N ARG A 231 61.18 -41.17 0.15
CA ARG A 231 62.45 -41.89 -0.18
C ARG A 231 62.50 -42.92 -1.32
N SER A 232 63.39 -42.65 -2.27
CA SER A 232 64.67 -43.37 -2.51
C SER A 232 65.62 -42.43 -3.25
#